data_AF-A0A432T6S6-F1
#
_entry.id   AF-A0A432T6S6-F1
#
_cell.length_a   1.000
_cell.length_b   1.000
_cell.length_c   1.000
_cell.angle_alpha   90.00
_cell.angle_beta   90.00
_cell.angle_gamma   90.00
#
_symmetry.space_group_name_H-M   'P 1'
#
loop_
_entity.id
_entity.type
_entity.pdbx_description
1 polymer ?
#
loop_
_entity_poly.entity_id
_entity_poly.type
_entity_poly.pdbx_seq_one_letter_code
_entity_poly.pdbx_strand_id
1 'polypeptide(L)'
;MRKNIIWFTAAIAVMFALGGCGSDTVSIVDDSKEVFYLQSYDDATDRFDGVANVYYECGDDIVGYTDAQGAFVFYNGEACTFYDLDDTVSYEHNRLYLSATASGSKAVANVTYRCASGWHGITDAEGRFIFDPDYYSNVSDGDMCKLYL
;
A
#
# COMPACT_ATOMS: atom_id res chain seq x y z
N MET A 1 -49.24 -48.36 27.49
CA MET A 1 -50.15 -47.46 28.23
C MET A 1 -49.80 -46.01 27.88
N ARG A 2 -50.83 -45.22 27.51
CA ARG A 2 -50.98 -43.73 27.52
C ARG A 2 -49.79 -42.85 27.07
N LYS A 3 -49.83 -42.22 25.89
CA LYS A 3 -50.60 -41.02 25.43
C LYS A 3 -50.06 -39.67 25.92
N ASN A 4 -49.49 -38.94 24.95
CA ASN A 4 -49.64 -37.52 24.59
C ASN A 4 -49.42 -36.41 25.63
N ILE A 5 -48.41 -35.56 25.40
CA ILE A 5 -48.32 -34.15 25.83
C ILE A 5 -47.65 -33.38 24.66
N ILE A 6 -48.42 -32.89 23.68
CA ILE A 6 -48.97 -31.52 23.53
C ILE A 6 -47.88 -30.43 23.51
N TRP A 7 -47.55 -30.00 22.29
CA TRP A 7 -46.96 -28.70 21.98
C TRP A 7 -48.07 -27.64 21.93
N PHE A 8 -47.87 -26.49 22.56
CA PHE A 8 -48.57 -25.25 22.20
C PHE A 8 -47.65 -24.04 22.42
N THR A 9 -47.28 -23.43 21.30
CA THR A 9 -46.64 -22.13 21.14
C THR A 9 -47.64 -21.02 21.48
N ALA A 10 -47.22 -20.01 22.24
CA ALA A 10 -47.91 -18.74 22.32
C ALA A 10 -46.89 -17.61 22.13
N ALA A 11 -47.13 -16.81 21.09
CA ALA A 11 -46.32 -15.73 20.60
C ALA A 11 -46.33 -14.52 21.54
N ILE A 12 -45.18 -13.85 21.65
CA ILE A 12 -45.15 -12.42 21.97
C ILE A 12 -44.43 -11.73 20.82
N ALA A 13 -45.23 -11.08 19.98
CA ALA A 13 -44.75 -10.09 19.04
C ALA A 13 -44.39 -8.84 19.83
N VAL A 14 -43.12 -8.43 19.78
CA VAL A 14 -42.72 -7.07 20.15
C VAL A 14 -42.29 -6.39 18.85
N MET A 15 -43.25 -5.70 18.22
CA MET A 15 -42.94 -4.67 17.24
C MET A 15 -42.69 -3.37 18.01
N PHE A 16 -41.42 -2.96 18.07
CA PHE A 16 -41.09 -1.55 18.17
C PHE A 16 -40.41 -1.15 16.86
N ALA A 17 -41.17 -0.38 16.09
CA ALA A 17 -40.71 0.32 14.92
C ALA A 17 -39.93 1.57 15.34
N LEU A 18 -38.90 1.86 14.53
CA LEU A 18 -38.34 3.19 14.24
C LEU A 18 -37.52 3.87 15.34
N GLY A 19 -36.21 3.69 15.20
CA GLY A 19 -35.18 4.66 15.53
C GLY A 19 -34.04 4.51 14.53
N GLY A 20 -34.27 4.92 13.28
CA GLY A 20 -33.17 5.15 12.35
C GLY A 20 -32.30 6.27 12.90
N CYS A 21 -31.04 5.98 13.19
CA CYS A 21 -29.98 6.98 13.26
C CYS A 21 -28.74 6.27 12.73
N GLY A 22 -28.19 6.80 11.64
CA GLY A 22 -27.05 6.24 10.96
C GLY A 22 -25.96 5.95 11.98
N SER A 23 -25.60 4.66 12.08
CA SER A 23 -24.28 4.33 12.56
C SER A 23 -23.37 4.72 11.40
N ASP A 24 -23.05 6.02 11.34
CA ASP A 24 -21.83 6.47 10.70
C ASP A 24 -20.75 5.65 11.40
N THR A 25 -20.30 4.58 10.74
CA THR A 25 -18.97 4.09 10.96
C THR A 25 -18.10 5.28 10.61
N VAL A 26 -17.78 6.08 11.62
CA VAL A 26 -16.61 6.94 11.59
C VAL A 26 -15.49 5.94 11.36
N SER A 27 -15.13 5.76 10.08
CA SER A 27 -13.81 5.29 9.74
C SER A 27 -12.91 6.30 10.40
N ILE A 28 -12.41 5.95 11.58
CA ILE A 28 -11.35 6.70 12.22
C ILE A 28 -10.22 6.55 11.21
N VAL A 29 -10.04 7.57 10.37
CA VAL A 29 -8.86 7.67 9.53
C VAL A 29 -7.72 7.71 10.54
N ASP A 30 -6.97 6.62 10.60
CA ASP A 30 -5.80 6.51 11.45
C ASP A 30 -4.76 7.46 10.86
N ASP A 31 -4.74 8.70 11.37
CA ASP A 31 -3.79 9.77 11.01
C ASP A 31 -2.37 9.47 11.54
N SER A 32 -2.06 8.19 11.80
CA SER A 32 -0.71 7.78 12.16
C SER A 32 0.15 7.74 10.90
N LYS A 33 1.29 8.45 11.01
CA LYS A 33 2.35 8.36 10.02
C LYS A 33 3.04 7.01 10.15
N GLU A 34 3.19 6.31 9.03
CA GLU A 34 3.96 5.07 8.92
C GLU A 34 5.24 5.32 8.11
N VAL A 35 6.21 4.42 8.28
CA VAL A 35 7.49 4.45 7.55
C VAL A 35 7.68 3.13 6.82
N PHE A 36 7.78 3.21 5.49
CA PHE A 36 8.20 2.11 4.62
C PHE A 36 9.52 2.44 3.94
N TYR A 37 10.07 1.46 3.25
CA TYR A 37 11.37 1.51 2.60
C TYR A 37 11.21 1.13 1.14
N LEU A 38 11.67 2.00 0.24
CA LEU A 38 11.84 1.71 -1.18
C LEU A 38 13.23 1.11 -1.40
N GLN A 39 13.28 -0.07 -2.00
CA GLN A 39 14.50 -0.87 -2.06
C GLN A 39 14.75 -1.48 -3.43
N SER A 40 16.02 -1.72 -3.73
CA SER A 40 16.46 -2.60 -4.80
C SER A 40 17.04 -3.87 -4.20
N TYR A 41 17.05 -4.96 -4.97
CA TYR A 41 17.59 -6.25 -4.54
C TYR A 41 18.88 -6.55 -5.32
N ASP A 42 19.97 -6.81 -4.60
CA ASP A 42 21.25 -7.22 -5.16
C ASP A 42 21.38 -8.75 -5.12
N ASP A 43 21.14 -9.40 -6.26
CA ASP A 43 21.30 -10.84 -6.46
C ASP A 43 22.70 -11.35 -6.09
N ALA A 44 23.75 -10.52 -6.22
CA ALA A 44 25.11 -10.94 -5.96
C ALA A 44 25.42 -11.07 -4.46
N THR A 45 24.75 -10.26 -3.63
CA THR A 45 24.93 -10.26 -2.18
C THR A 45 23.72 -10.79 -1.39
N ASP A 46 22.64 -11.16 -2.09
CA ASP A 46 21.37 -11.63 -1.50
C ASP A 46 20.84 -10.64 -0.45
N ARG A 47 20.78 -9.35 -0.84
CA ARG A 47 20.45 -8.26 0.07
C ARG A 47 19.56 -7.20 -0.58
N PHE A 48 18.66 -6.64 0.23
CA PHE A 48 17.94 -5.42 -0.09
C PHE A 48 18.76 -4.18 0.27
N ASP A 49 18.93 -3.29 -0.69
CA ASP A 49 19.55 -1.98 -0.52
C ASP A 49 18.51 -0.87 -0.64
N GLY A 50 18.61 0.13 0.22
CA GLY A 50 17.76 1.31 0.17
C GLY A 50 18.00 2.13 -1.09
N VAL A 51 16.93 2.55 -1.75
CA VAL A 51 17.00 3.48 -2.88
C VAL A 51 16.90 4.89 -2.33
N ALA A 52 18.03 5.59 -2.29
CA ALA A 52 18.13 6.93 -1.72
C ALA A 52 17.79 8.02 -2.74
N ASN A 53 17.41 9.19 -2.22
CA ASN A 53 17.22 10.42 -2.99
C ASN A 53 16.14 10.35 -4.09
N VAL A 54 15.14 9.49 -3.93
CA VAL A 54 13.96 9.45 -4.79
C VAL A 54 12.94 10.43 -4.25
N TYR A 55 12.53 11.39 -5.08
CA TYR A 55 11.47 12.33 -4.72
C TYR A 55 10.13 11.62 -4.61
N TYR A 56 9.38 11.90 -3.55
CA TYR A 56 8.05 11.33 -3.34
C TYR A 56 7.05 12.35 -2.81
N GLU A 57 5.79 12.12 -3.15
CA GLU A 57 4.63 12.86 -2.67
C GLU A 57 3.56 11.87 -2.19
N CYS A 58 3.26 11.85 -0.90
CA CYS A 58 2.24 11.03 -0.28
C CYS A 58 1.11 11.93 0.24
N GLY A 59 -0.06 11.81 -0.38
CA GLY A 59 -1.19 12.71 -0.10
C GLY A 59 -0.87 14.18 -0.42
N ASP A 60 -1.56 15.10 0.26
CA ASP A 60 -1.41 16.54 0.05
C ASP A 60 -0.33 17.17 0.96
N ASP A 61 0.01 16.50 2.07
CA ASP A 61 0.79 17.08 3.18
C ASP A 61 2.19 16.48 3.37
N ILE A 62 2.52 15.37 2.69
CA ILE A 62 3.84 14.74 2.81
C ILE A 62 4.56 14.77 1.46
N VAL A 63 5.63 15.56 1.40
CA VAL A 63 6.57 15.58 0.27
C VAL A 63 8.00 15.43 0.80
N GLY A 64 8.86 14.73 0.06
CA GLY A 64 10.23 14.53 0.52
C GLY A 64 11.08 13.72 -0.44
N TYR A 65 12.24 13.28 0.07
CA TYR A 65 13.15 12.37 -0.61
C TYR A 65 13.40 11.16 0.27
N THR A 66 13.54 9.99 -0.34
CA THR A 66 13.93 8.78 0.38
C THR A 66 15.32 8.96 1.01
N ASP A 67 15.50 8.45 2.23
CA ASP A 67 16.80 8.52 2.91
C ASP A 67 17.80 7.46 2.40
N ALA A 68 18.97 7.35 3.03
CA ALA A 68 20.01 6.40 2.63
C ALA A 68 19.58 4.91 2.74
N GLN A 69 18.53 4.63 3.50
CA GLN A 69 17.93 3.31 3.67
C GLN A 69 16.68 3.14 2.79
N GLY A 70 16.34 4.15 1.98
CA GLY A 70 15.14 4.17 1.17
C GLY A 70 13.88 4.54 1.95
N ALA A 71 14.00 5.05 3.18
CA ALA A 71 12.85 5.31 4.02
C ALA A 71 12.03 6.49 3.50
N PHE A 72 10.71 6.32 3.50
CA PHE A 72 9.75 7.37 3.21
C PHE A 72 8.58 7.31 4.20
N VAL A 73 7.94 8.46 4.44
CA VAL A 73 6.83 8.59 5.39
C VAL A 73 5.53 8.73 4.61
N PHE A 74 4.45 8.16 5.12
CA PHE A 74 3.12 8.29 4.52
C PHE A 74 2.02 8.19 5.59
N TYR A 75 0.80 8.56 5.23
CA TYR A 75 -0.40 8.30 6.02
C TYR A 75 -1.12 7.06 5.50
N ASN A 76 -1.59 6.21 6.40
CA ASN A 76 -2.28 4.97 6.03
C ASN A 76 -3.55 5.25 5.21
N GLY A 77 -3.71 4.59 4.07
CA GLY A 77 -4.81 4.81 3.13
C GLY A 77 -4.55 5.90 2.09
N GLU A 78 -3.43 6.62 2.16
CA GLU A 78 -3.04 7.57 1.14
C GLU A 78 -2.14 6.94 0.07
N ALA A 79 -2.17 7.55 -1.11
CA ALA A 79 -1.30 7.13 -2.20
C ALA A 79 0.00 7.94 -2.21
N CYS A 80 1.11 7.24 -2.41
CA CYS A 80 2.44 7.82 -2.60
C CYS A 80 2.84 7.76 -4.07
N THR A 81 3.27 8.88 -4.62
CA THR A 81 3.82 8.98 -5.97
C THR A 81 5.33 9.14 -5.85
N PHE A 82 6.08 8.23 -6.46
CA PHE A 82 7.53 8.32 -6.62
C PHE A 82 7.84 8.79 -8.03
N TYR A 83 8.81 9.68 -8.13
CA TYR A 83 9.25 10.31 -9.36
C TYR A 83 10.68 9.89 -9.68
N ASP A 84 11.10 10.08 -10.93
CA ASP A 84 12.51 9.90 -11.33
C ASP A 84 12.99 8.46 -11.11
N LEU A 85 12.10 7.48 -11.33
CA LEU A 85 12.48 6.07 -11.27
C LEU A 85 13.21 5.71 -12.59
N ASP A 86 14.52 5.94 -12.62
CA ASP A 86 15.40 5.74 -13.77
C ASP A 86 16.23 4.45 -13.70
N ASP A 87 17.28 4.33 -14.52
CA ASP A 87 18.17 3.15 -14.54
C ASP A 87 19.15 3.09 -13.36
N THR A 88 19.18 4.12 -12.50
CA THR A 88 20.09 4.20 -11.35
C THR A 88 19.48 3.65 -10.06
N VAL A 89 18.15 3.52 -10.01
CA VAL A 89 17.43 3.13 -8.79
C VAL A 89 17.34 1.62 -8.59
N SER A 90 17.67 0.80 -9.60
CA SER A 90 17.52 -0.66 -9.53
C SER A 90 18.70 -1.45 -10.08
N TYR A 91 19.15 -2.48 -9.34
CA TYR A 91 20.09 -3.48 -9.83
C TYR A 91 19.47 -4.40 -10.90
N GLU A 92 18.16 -4.65 -10.84
CA GLU A 92 17.42 -5.50 -11.78
C GLU A 92 16.81 -4.70 -12.95
N HIS A 93 17.29 -3.46 -13.19
CA HIS A 93 16.81 -2.49 -14.19
C HIS A 93 15.40 -1.97 -13.91
N ASN A 94 14.38 -2.84 -13.89
CA ASN A 94 12.98 -2.47 -13.94
C ASN A 94 12.14 -2.94 -12.74
N ARG A 95 12.79 -3.25 -11.62
CA ARG A 95 12.13 -3.76 -10.41
C ARG A 95 12.55 -3.01 -9.16
N LEU A 96 11.56 -2.69 -8.33
CA LEU A 96 11.76 -2.13 -7.00
C LEU A 96 10.87 -2.86 -6.00
N TYR A 97 11.21 -2.74 -4.73
CA TYR A 97 10.60 -3.48 -3.64
C TYR A 97 10.14 -2.51 -2.55
N LEU A 98 8.95 -2.76 -2.01
CA LEU A 98 8.47 -2.10 -0.81
C LEU A 98 8.64 -3.01 0.41
N SER A 99 9.23 -2.46 1.46
CA SER A 99 9.39 -3.14 2.74
C SER A 99 8.92 -2.30 3.91
N ALA A 100 8.44 -2.97 4.95
CA ALA A 100 8.16 -2.38 6.26
C ALA A 100 9.40 -2.34 7.16
N THR A 101 10.54 -2.88 6.70
CA THR A 101 11.82 -2.83 7.43
C THR A 101 12.98 -2.45 6.52
N ALA A 102 13.95 -1.69 7.05
CA ALA A 102 15.15 -1.29 6.31
C ALA A 102 16.00 -2.46 5.79
N SER A 103 15.85 -3.66 6.38
CA SER A 103 16.54 -4.88 5.95
C SER A 103 15.84 -5.62 4.81
N GLY A 104 14.65 -5.21 4.40
CA GLY A 104 13.84 -5.97 3.44
C GLY A 104 13.13 -7.21 4.02
N SER A 105 13.37 -7.55 5.29
CA SER A 105 12.86 -8.80 5.89
C SER A 105 11.33 -8.89 6.03
N LYS A 106 10.62 -7.76 5.90
CA LYS A 106 9.15 -7.74 5.94
C LYS A 106 8.61 -6.95 4.74
N ALA A 107 8.39 -7.65 3.63
CA ALA A 107 7.78 -7.09 2.43
C ALA A 107 6.38 -6.48 2.67
N VAL A 108 6.05 -5.47 1.85
CA VAL A 108 4.71 -4.88 1.77
C VAL A 108 4.00 -5.37 0.51
N ALA A 109 3.29 -6.49 0.65
CA ALA A 109 2.53 -7.12 -0.42
C ALA A 109 1.13 -6.50 -0.60
N ASN A 110 0.50 -6.78 -1.74
CA ASN A 110 -0.89 -6.37 -2.05
C ASN A 110 -1.12 -4.86 -2.19
N VAL A 111 -0.07 -4.09 -2.49
CA VAL A 111 -0.16 -2.65 -2.77
C VAL A 111 -0.45 -2.45 -4.24
N THR A 112 -1.54 -1.76 -4.57
CA THR A 112 -1.83 -1.41 -5.97
C THR A 112 -0.84 -0.35 -6.43
N TYR A 113 -0.31 -0.47 -7.65
CA TYR A 113 0.53 0.55 -8.26
C TYR A 113 0.12 0.86 -9.70
N ARG A 114 0.38 2.10 -10.12
CA ARG A 114 0.21 2.58 -11.49
C ARG A 114 1.31 3.56 -11.84
N CYS A 115 1.98 3.32 -12.95
CA CYS A 115 3.06 4.14 -13.46
C CYS A 115 2.65 4.91 -14.73
N ALA A 116 3.34 6.02 -15.00
CA ALA A 116 3.09 6.88 -16.15
C ALA A 116 3.43 6.21 -17.48
N SER A 117 4.45 5.35 -17.48
CA SER A 117 4.82 4.45 -18.58
C SER A 117 3.74 3.48 -19.03
N GLY A 118 2.70 3.29 -18.21
CA GLY A 118 1.62 2.34 -18.45
C GLY A 118 1.78 1.01 -17.68
N TRP A 119 2.88 0.79 -16.98
CA TRP A 119 2.99 -0.32 -16.02
C TRP A 119 2.00 -0.15 -14.88
N HIS A 120 1.32 -1.21 -14.50
CA HIS A 120 0.37 -1.21 -13.39
C HIS A 120 0.17 -2.63 -12.87
N GLY A 121 -0.20 -2.75 -11.60
CA GLY A 121 -0.42 -4.05 -10.98
C GLY A 121 -0.58 -3.96 -9.48
N ILE A 122 -0.23 -5.05 -8.82
CA ILE A 122 -0.25 -5.20 -7.37
C ILE A 122 1.12 -5.73 -6.95
N THR A 123 1.70 -5.22 -5.86
CA THR A 123 2.95 -5.76 -5.33
C THR A 123 2.78 -7.23 -4.93
N ASP A 124 3.77 -8.05 -5.28
CA ASP A 124 3.72 -9.48 -4.96
C ASP A 124 4.08 -9.76 -3.50
N ALA A 125 4.26 -11.04 -3.15
CA ALA A 125 4.56 -11.47 -1.80
C ALA A 125 5.90 -10.93 -1.25
N GLU A 126 6.81 -10.50 -2.14
CA GLU A 126 8.10 -9.90 -1.81
C GLU A 126 8.03 -8.37 -1.83
N GLY A 127 6.86 -7.80 -2.09
CA GLY A 127 6.66 -6.36 -2.16
C GLY A 127 7.15 -5.74 -3.48
N ARG A 128 7.41 -6.58 -4.49
CA ARG A 128 7.97 -6.15 -5.77
C ARG A 128 6.93 -5.45 -6.64
N PHE A 129 7.32 -4.36 -7.30
CA PHE A 129 6.60 -3.77 -8.42
C PHE A 129 7.53 -3.51 -9.61
N ILE A 130 6.93 -3.30 -10.79
CA ILE A 130 7.63 -3.07 -12.06
C ILE A 130 7.42 -1.62 -12.49
N PHE A 131 8.47 -1.00 -13.02
CA PHE A 131 8.45 0.34 -13.59
C PHE A 131 9.23 0.34 -14.91
N ASP A 132 9.21 1.45 -15.66
CA ASP A 132 10.00 1.63 -16.88
C ASP A 132 11.14 2.65 -16.65
N PRO A 133 12.37 2.21 -16.36
CA PRO A 133 13.50 3.11 -16.13
C PRO A 133 13.86 3.97 -17.36
N ASP A 134 13.49 3.50 -18.55
CA ASP A 134 13.76 4.18 -19.82
C ASP A 134 12.62 5.14 -20.22
N TYR A 135 11.60 5.26 -19.38
CA TYR A 135 10.47 6.16 -19.63
C TYR A 135 10.90 7.61 -19.55
N TYR A 136 10.68 8.33 -20.66
CA TYR A 136 10.96 9.75 -20.74
C TYR A 136 9.66 10.54 -20.85
N SER A 137 9.50 11.52 -19.96
CA SER A 137 8.37 12.44 -19.98
C SER A 137 8.84 13.89 -19.90
N ASN A 138 7.91 14.83 -20.02
CA ASN A 138 8.19 16.24 -19.81
C ASN A 138 8.22 16.66 -18.33
N VAL A 139 8.09 15.70 -17.40
CA VAL A 139 7.97 15.96 -15.95
C VAL A 139 8.99 15.21 -15.09
N SER A 140 9.60 14.13 -15.59
CA SER A 140 10.65 13.35 -14.90
C SER A 140 11.59 12.65 -15.90
N ASP A 141 12.83 12.45 -15.47
CA ASP A 141 13.80 11.60 -16.17
C ASP A 141 13.67 10.19 -15.55
N GLY A 142 12.86 9.32 -16.15
CA GLY A 142 12.47 8.03 -15.57
C GLY A 142 10.97 7.97 -15.26
N ASP A 143 10.49 6.80 -14.82
CA ASP A 143 9.07 6.58 -14.55
C ASP A 143 8.55 7.36 -13.34
N MET A 144 7.24 7.57 -13.34
CA MET A 144 6.52 8.09 -12.19
C MET A 144 5.48 7.06 -11.77
N CYS A 145 5.65 6.47 -10.60
CA CYS A 145 4.78 5.41 -10.10
C CYS A 145 4.02 5.84 -8.85
N LYS A 146 2.68 5.71 -8.91
CA LYS A 146 1.77 5.94 -7.79
C LYS A 146 1.37 4.61 -7.15
N LEU A 147 1.60 4.49 -5.85
CA LEU A 147 1.30 3.32 -5.02
C LEU A 147 0.22 3.68 -4.00
N TYR A 148 -0.76 2.80 -3.81
CA TYR A 148 -1.90 2.99 -2.92
C TYR A 148 -1.71 2.15 -1.65
N LEU A 149 -1.23 2.79 -0.57
CA LEU A 149 -0.76 2.16 0.66
C LEU A 149 -1.83 2.09 1.75
#